data_AF-A0A7J9PW65-F1
#
_entry.id   AF-A0A7J9PW65-F1
#
_cell.length_a   1.000
_cell.length_b   1.000
_cell.length_c   1.000
_cell.angle_alpha   90.00
_cell.angle_beta   90.00
_cell.angle_gamma   90.00
#
_symmetry.space_group_name_H-M   'P 1'
#
loop_
_entity.id
_entity.type
_entity.pdbx_description
1 polymer ?
#
loop_
_entity_poly.entity_id
_entity_poly.type
_entity_poly.pdbx_seq_one_letter_code
_entity_poly.pdbx_strand_id
1 'polypeptide(L)'
;MFTLQIDSSCPACSIKPIYYNTVTIDVPYFGEIIQTTMFCKKCGYKHSDIIITAINEPIRYEYPITSEKDMFVRVVRSSSGTISIPELGATVEPGPISDCFV
;
A
#
# COMPACT_ATOMS: atom_id res chain seq x y z
N MET A 1 16.99 0.89 9.23
CA MET A 1 16.62 1.12 7.81
C MET A 1 17.79 0.65 6.95
N PHE A 2 17.74 -0.58 6.44
CA PHE A 2 18.82 -1.15 5.63
C PHE A 2 18.46 -0.97 4.15
N THR A 3 19.20 -0.12 3.44
CA THR A 3 19.09 -0.01 1.97
C THR A 3 20.07 -0.99 1.34
N LEU A 4 19.55 -1.99 0.64
CA LEU A 4 20.32 -2.96 -0.12
C LEU A 4 20.64 -2.39 -1.51
N GLN A 5 21.87 -2.59 -1.96
CA GLN A 5 22.24 -2.35 -3.35
C GLN A 5 22.11 -3.65 -4.13
N ILE A 6 21.29 -3.66 -5.18
CA ILE A 6 21.07 -4.80 -6.04
C ILE A 6 21.81 -4.57 -7.37
N ASP A 7 22.64 -5.53 -7.78
CA ASP A 7 23.36 -5.50 -9.07
C ASP A 7 22.45 -5.85 -10.26
N SER A 8 21.33 -5.14 -10.37
CA SER A 8 20.34 -5.26 -11.44
C SER A 8 20.13 -3.92 -12.14
N SER A 9 19.75 -3.99 -13.41
CA SER A 9 19.50 -2.82 -14.26
C SER A 9 18.17 -2.18 -13.90
N CYS A 10 18.14 -0.84 -13.84
CA CYS A 10 16.89 -0.12 -13.66
C CYS A 10 15.91 -0.41 -14.80
N PRO A 11 14.63 -0.72 -14.54
CA PRO A 11 13.65 -1.00 -15.60
C PRO A 11 13.35 0.23 -16.47
N ALA A 12 13.59 1.45 -15.97
CA ALA A 12 13.32 2.68 -16.69
C ALA A 12 14.50 3.19 -17.54
N CYS A 13 15.75 3.07 -17.05
CA CYS A 13 16.93 3.62 -17.74
C CYS A 13 18.05 2.61 -18.00
N SER A 14 17.85 1.35 -17.59
CA SER A 14 18.81 0.23 -17.74
C SER A 14 20.15 0.40 -16.99
N ILE A 15 20.35 1.51 -16.29
CA ILE A 15 21.58 1.78 -15.51
C ILE A 15 21.55 1.02 -14.18
N LYS A 16 22.71 0.45 -13.82
CA LYS A 16 22.99 -0.21 -12.55
C LYS A 16 23.72 0.73 -11.57
N PRO A 17 23.69 0.47 -10.25
CA PRO A 17 22.84 -0.48 -9.55
C PRO A 17 21.47 0.12 -9.21
N ILE A 18 20.50 -0.75 -8.88
CA ILE A 18 19.23 -0.33 -8.28
C ILE A 18 19.28 -0.50 -6.76
N TYR A 19 18.56 0.35 -6.03
CA TYR A 19 18.52 0.31 -4.59
C TYR A 19 17.18 -0.24 -4.12
N TYR A 20 17.19 -1.03 -3.07
CA TYR A 20 16.02 -1.65 -2.49
C TYR A 20 16.00 -1.41 -1.00
N ASN A 21 14.87 -0.95 -0.49
CA ASN A 21 14.68 -0.68 0.92
C ASN A 21 13.45 -1.45 1.41
N THR A 22 13.55 -2.02 2.59
CA THR A 22 12.47 -2.73 3.25
C THR A 22 12.24 -2.12 4.63
N VAL A 23 10.99 -1.79 4.92
CA VAL A 23 10.57 -1.24 6.20
C VAL A 23 9.40 -2.07 6.70
N THR A 24 9.56 -2.66 7.87
CA THR A 24 8.45 -3.26 8.62
C THR A 24 7.70 -2.15 9.35
N ILE A 25 6.39 -2.09 9.14
CA ILE A 25 5.51 -1.08 9.72
C ILE A 25 4.42 -1.82 10.50
N ASP A 26 4.27 -1.51 11.78
CA ASP A 26 3.11 -1.95 12.55
C ASP A 26 1.98 -0.94 12.35
N VAL A 27 0.95 -1.34 11.61
CA VAL A 27 -0.20 -0.50 11.30
C VAL A 27 -1.27 -0.75 12.36
N PRO A 28 -1.72 0.29 13.10
CA PRO A 28 -2.74 0.13 14.12
C PRO A 28 -3.95 -0.63 13.58
N TYR A 29 -4.39 -1.65 14.33
CA TYR A 29 -5.54 -2.52 14.02
C TYR A 29 -5.40 -3.45 12.81
N PHE A 30 -4.42 -3.24 11.94
CA PHE A 30 -4.13 -4.10 10.78
C PHE A 30 -3.02 -5.11 11.09
N GLY A 31 -2.08 -4.72 11.95
CA GLY A 31 -0.91 -5.49 12.33
C GLY A 31 0.30 -5.15 11.47
N GLU A 32 1.26 -6.08 11.48
CA GLU A 32 2.53 -5.87 10.81
C GLU A 32 2.40 -5.98 9.29
N ILE A 33 3.01 -5.04 8.57
CA ILE A 33 3.19 -5.07 7.12
C ILE A 33 4.65 -4.82 6.77
N ILE A 34 5.05 -5.27 5.59
CA ILE A 34 6.37 -5.01 5.04
C ILE A 34 6.21 -4.12 3.82
N GLN A 35 6.62 -2.85 3.95
CA GLN A 35 6.74 -1.96 2.81
C GLN A 35 8.11 -2.17 2.15
N THR A 36 8.09 -2.47 0.86
CA THR A 36 9.29 -2.54 0.02
C THR A 36 9.34 -1.34 -0.90
N THR A 37 10.55 -0.86 -1.20
CA THR A 37 10.74 0.29 -2.09
C THR A 37 12.00 0.11 -2.91
N MET A 38 11.81 -0.04 -4.20
CA MET A 38 12.86 -0.11 -5.20
C MET A 38 13.04 1.26 -5.85
N PHE A 39 14.27 1.78 -5.90
CA PHE A 39 14.52 3.10 -6.47
C PHE A 39 15.87 3.22 -7.19
N CYS A 40 15.91 4.08 -8.21
CA CYS A 40 17.11 4.40 -8.99
C CYS A 40 17.58 5.82 -8.70
N LYS A 41 18.82 5.98 -8.22
CA LYS A 41 19.44 7.29 -7.97
C LYS A 41 19.80 8.07 -9.25
N LYS A 42 19.75 7.44 -10.43
CA LYS A 42 20.13 8.06 -11.71
C LYS A 42 18.96 8.73 -12.42
N CYS A 43 17.84 8.03 -12.58
CA CYS A 43 16.66 8.56 -13.28
C CYS A 43 15.49 8.90 -12.35
N GLY A 44 15.58 8.57 -11.05
CA GLY A 44 14.51 8.84 -10.09
C GLY A 44 13.38 7.81 -10.09
N TYR A 45 13.47 6.73 -10.88
CA TYR A 45 12.51 5.62 -10.82
C TYR A 45 12.30 5.18 -9.36
N LYS A 46 11.04 5.05 -8.95
CA LYS A 46 10.64 4.56 -7.63
C LYS A 46 9.41 3.68 -7.79
N HIS A 47 9.46 2.51 -7.18
CA HIS A 47 8.33 1.59 -7.08
C HIS A 47 8.25 1.11 -5.64
N SER A 48 7.06 1.21 -5.05
CA SER A 48 6.80 0.80 -3.66
C SER A 48 5.67 -0.20 -3.66
N ASP A 49 5.83 -1.24 -2.85
CA ASP A 49 4.86 -2.33 -2.72
C ASP A 49 4.69 -2.71 -1.25
N ILE A 50 3.53 -3.25 -0.89
CA ILE A 50 3.16 -3.63 0.48
C ILE A 50 2.90 -5.13 0.52
N ILE A 51 3.65 -5.82 1.38
CA ILE A 51 3.48 -7.24 1.64
C ILE A 51 2.78 -7.38 3.00
N ILE A 52 1.65 -8.08 2.99
CA ILE A 52 0.88 -8.41 4.20
C ILE A 52 1.53 -9.63 4.87
N THR A 53 1.88 -9.54 6.16
CA THR A 53 2.56 -10.64 6.87
C THR A 53 1.62 -11.63 7.55
N ALA A 54 0.35 -11.25 7.77
CA ALA A 54 -0.66 -12.07 8.40
C ALA A 54 -2.03 -11.94 7.71
N ILE A 55 -2.75 -13.05 7.59
CA ILE A 55 -4.13 -13.07 7.11
C ILE A 55 -5.04 -13.16 8.34
N ASN A 56 -5.88 -12.16 8.53
CA ASN A 56 -6.90 -12.14 9.57
C ASN A 56 -8.24 -12.63 9.01
N GLU A 57 -9.19 -12.95 9.90
CA GLU A 57 -10.57 -13.23 9.50
C GLU A 57 -11.21 -12.01 8.81
N PRO A 58 -12.20 -12.21 7.91
CA PRO A 58 -12.90 -11.11 7.27
C PRO A 58 -13.59 -10.21 8.29
N ILE A 59 -13.37 -8.91 8.17
CA ILE A 59 -13.93 -7.88 9.05
C ILE A 59 -14.68 -6.83 8.23
N ARG A 60 -15.72 -6.26 8.82
CA ARG A 60 -16.50 -5.15 8.25
C ARG A 60 -16.46 -3.97 9.22
N TYR A 61 -16.11 -2.80 8.68
CA TYR A 61 -16.16 -1.55 9.40
C TYR A 61 -17.23 -0.64 8.80
N GLU A 62 -17.94 0.08 9.66
CA GLU A 62 -18.87 1.13 9.27
C GLU A 62 -18.48 2.40 10.02
N TYR A 63 -18.39 3.52 9.31
CA TYR A 63 -17.95 4.79 9.86
C TYR A 63 -18.88 5.92 9.40
N PRO A 64 -19.68 6.51 10.31
CA PRO A 64 -20.56 7.63 9.95
C PRO A 64 -19.74 8.92 9.81
N ILE A 65 -19.90 9.59 8.67
CA ILE A 65 -19.29 10.89 8.41
C ILE A 65 -20.21 11.97 9.00
N THR A 66 -19.70 12.74 9.98
CA THR A 66 -20.46 13.76 10.73
C THR A 66 -19.86 15.15 10.66
N SER A 67 -18.58 15.28 10.28
CA SER A 67 -17.86 16.55 10.21
C SER A 67 -16.88 16.59 9.03
N GLU A 68 -16.45 17.80 8.64
CA GLU A 68 -15.43 17.96 7.59
C GLU A 68 -14.07 17.33 7.95
N LYS A 69 -13.77 17.19 9.25
CA LYS A 69 -12.54 16.53 9.71
C LYS A 69 -12.51 15.05 9.35
N ASP A 70 -13.67 14.44 9.19
CA ASP A 70 -13.80 13.02 8.89
C ASP A 70 -13.33 12.71 7.46
N MET A 71 -13.25 13.71 6.59
CA MET A 71 -12.66 13.59 5.25
C MET A 71 -11.16 13.26 5.27
N PHE A 72 -10.49 13.41 6.42
CA PHE A 72 -9.08 13.07 6.61
C PHE A 72 -8.86 11.71 7.27
N VAL A 73 -9.93 10.93 7.50
CA VAL A 73 -9.82 9.57 8.03
C VAL A 73 -9.04 8.70 7.04
N ARG A 74 -8.01 8.02 7.53
CA ARG A 74 -7.23 7.05 6.74
C ARG A 74 -8.00 5.75 6.63
N VAL A 75 -8.08 5.22 5.42
CA VAL A 75 -8.77 3.97 5.12
C VAL A 75 -7.75 2.98 4.60
N VAL A 76 -7.46 1.95 5.41
CA VAL A 76 -6.63 0.82 4.98
C VAL A 76 -7.55 -0.23 4.37
N ARG A 77 -7.32 -0.58 3.10
CA ARG A 77 -8.10 -1.60 2.40
C ARG A 77 -7.19 -2.71 1.89
N SER A 78 -7.57 -3.96 2.18
CA SER A 78 -6.93 -5.13 1.60
C SER A 78 -7.18 -5.21 0.08
N SER A 79 -6.37 -6.01 -0.61
CA SER A 79 -6.55 -6.32 -2.03
C SER A 79 -7.93 -6.92 -2.35
N SER A 80 -8.56 -7.59 -1.39
CA SER A 80 -9.88 -8.23 -1.49
C SER A 80 -11.03 -7.44 -0.86
N GLY A 81 -10.78 -6.26 -0.28
CA GLY A 81 -11.79 -5.50 0.45
C GLY A 81 -12.72 -4.70 -0.46
N THR A 82 -13.97 -4.50 -0.05
CA THR A 82 -14.94 -3.65 -0.76
C THR A 82 -15.19 -2.38 0.05
N ILE A 83 -15.22 -1.22 -0.61
CA ILE A 83 -15.62 0.06 0.01
C ILE A 83 -16.97 0.47 -0.57
N SER A 84 -17.92 0.85 0.28
CA SER A 84 -19.24 1.35 -0.14
C SER A 84 -19.58 2.65 0.56
N ILE A 85 -20.13 3.60 -0.18
CA ILE A 85 -20.67 4.88 0.31
C ILE A 85 -22.14 4.94 -0.15
N PRO A 86 -23.08 4.42 0.66
CA PRO A 86 -24.49 4.27 0.28
C PRO A 86 -25.17 5.58 -0.13
N GLU A 87 -24.86 6.69 0.55
CA GLU A 87 -25.44 8.01 0.33
C GLU A 87 -25.07 8.58 -1.05
N LEU A 88 -23.93 8.15 -1.60
CA LEU A 88 -23.47 8.52 -2.94
C LEU A 88 -23.79 7.44 -3.99
N GLY A 89 -24.37 6.30 -3.58
CA GLY A 89 -24.56 5.14 -4.45
C GLY A 89 -23.24 4.59 -5.02
N ALA A 90 -22.12 4.83 -4.33
CA ALA A 90 -20.79 4.47 -4.80
C ALA A 90 -20.33 3.16 -4.16
N THR A 91 -19.79 2.26 -4.97
CA THR A 91 -19.18 1.00 -4.48
C THR A 91 -17.91 0.71 -5.28
N VAL A 92 -16.85 0.35 -4.56
CA VAL A 92 -15.54 0.02 -5.10
C VAL A 92 -15.26 -1.44 -4.75
N GLU A 93 -15.45 -2.31 -5.72
CA GLU A 93 -15.14 -3.74 -5.63
C GLU A 93 -13.69 -4.04 -6.02
N PRO A 94 -13.03 -5.04 -5.41
CA PRO A 94 -11.70 -5.45 -5.79
C PRO A 94 -11.68 -6.07 -7.20
N GLY A 95 -10.80 -5.57 -8.06
CA GLY A 95 -10.48 -6.20 -9.36
C GLY A 95 -9.43 -7.32 -9.24
N PRO A 96 -9.10 -8.01 -10.35
CA PRO A 96 -8.12 -9.10 -10.36
C PRO A 96 -6.68 -8.68 -10.00
N ILE A 97 -6.35 -7.40 -10.21
CA ILE A 97 -5.03 -6.78 -9.97
C ILE A 97 -5.17 -5.68 -8.92
N SER A 98 -6.00 -5.94 -7.92
CA SER A 98 -6.34 -4.98 -6.88
C SER A 98 -5.25 -4.98 -5.82
N ASP A 99 -4.55 -3.86 -5.69
CA ASP A 99 -3.50 -3.70 -4.68
C ASP A 99 -4.06 -3.31 -3.30
N CYS A 100 -3.28 -3.62 -2.27
CA CYS A 100 -3.49 -3.09 -0.93
C CYS A 100 -3.08 -1.61 -0.92
N PHE A 101 -3.93 -0.74 -0.35
CA PHE A 101 -3.60 0.67 -0.19
C PHE A 101 -4.01 1.19 1.18
N VAL A 102 -3.27 2.21 1.63
CA VAL A 102 -3.44 2.96 2.90
C VAL A 102 -3.78 4.41 2.58
#